data_AF-A0AAV0UDB7-F1
#
_entry.id   AF-A0AAV0UDB7-F1
#
_cell.length_a   1.000
_cell.length_b   1.000
_cell.length_c   1.000
_cell.angle_alpha   90.00
_cell.angle_beta   90.00
_cell.angle_gamma   90.00
#
_symmetry.space_group_name_H-M   'P 1'
#
loop_
_entity.id
_entity.type
_entity.pdbx_description
1 polymer ?
#
loop_
_entity_poly.entity_id
_entity_poly.type
_entity_poly.pdbx_seq_one_letter_code
_entity_poly.pdbx_strand_id
1 'polypeptide(L)'
;MKRLCAAKTLVIADLAVTFEDQAPGARHSSLQLSYDHKILKYQPIAAELRQKGWRIQTIAIVYGALGSVQPSNFKAYTEALQLHKGEAHQLELQLSSLCCENWFPDF
;
A
#
# COMPACT_ATOMS: atom_id res chain seq x y z
N MET A 1 -8.47 -38.74 8.02
CA MET A 1 -8.42 -37.41 8.67
C MET A 1 -7.39 -36.54 7.95
N LYS A 2 -7.81 -35.53 7.17
CA LYS A 2 -6.89 -34.51 6.64
C LYS A 2 -6.52 -33.56 7.79
N ARG A 3 -5.23 -33.43 8.12
CA ARG A 3 -4.77 -32.43 9.08
C ARG A 3 -5.15 -31.06 8.53
N LEU A 4 -5.86 -30.24 9.30
CA LEU A 4 -5.98 -28.80 9.04
C LEU A 4 -4.58 -28.21 9.20
N CYS A 5 -3.79 -28.23 8.13
CA CYS A 5 -2.53 -27.49 8.06
C CYS A 5 -2.93 -26.02 8.15
N ALA A 6 -2.48 -25.31 9.19
CA ALA A 6 -2.75 -23.89 9.36
C ALA A 6 -2.42 -23.18 8.04
N ALA A 7 -3.43 -22.55 7.43
CA ALA A 7 -3.26 -21.90 6.14
C ALA A 7 -2.14 -20.86 6.25
N LYS A 8 -1.08 -21.03 5.45
CA LYS A 8 0.04 -20.10 5.44
C LYS A 8 -0.46 -18.72 4.98
N THR A 9 -0.08 -17.68 5.71
CA THR A 9 -0.42 -16.29 5.38
C THR A 9 0.69 -15.68 4.55
N LEU A 10 0.33 -14.99 3.47
CA LEU A 10 1.24 -14.16 2.67
C LEU A 10 0.64 -12.76 2.54
N VAL A 11 1.47 -11.75 2.72
CA VAL A 11 1.16 -10.35 2.46
C VAL A 11 1.93 -9.92 1.23
N ILE A 12 1.24 -9.37 0.23
CA ILE A 12 1.84 -8.71 -0.93
C ILE A 12 1.69 -7.22 -0.69
N ALA A 13 2.80 -6.55 -0.40
CA ALA A 13 2.87 -5.11 -0.21
C ALA A 13 3.61 -4.48 -1.40
N ASP A 14 2.95 -3.58 -2.13
CA ASP A 14 3.59 -2.81 -3.20
C ASP A 14 3.50 -1.31 -2.88
N LEU A 15 4.60 -0.61 -3.11
CA LEU A 15 4.75 0.82 -2.89
C LEU A 15 4.49 1.58 -4.19
N ALA A 16 3.81 2.71 -4.10
CA ALA A 16 3.68 3.68 -5.18
C ALA A 16 3.96 5.10 -4.66
N VAL A 17 4.70 5.87 -5.45
CA VAL A 17 4.74 7.33 -5.34
C VAL A 17 4.07 7.87 -6.62
N THR A 18 3.03 8.68 -6.46
CA THR A 18 2.25 9.24 -7.58
C THR A 18 2.36 10.74 -7.64
N PHE A 19 2.31 11.30 -8.85
CA PHE A 19 2.04 12.73 -9.01
C PHE A 19 0.58 13.00 -8.70
N GLU A 20 0.36 14.08 -7.96
CA GLU A 20 -0.96 14.53 -7.54
C GLU A 20 -1.57 15.43 -8.61
N ASP A 21 -1.91 14.85 -9.76
CA ASP A 21 -2.66 15.56 -10.79
C ASP A 21 -4.16 15.46 -10.49
N GLN A 22 -4.80 16.62 -10.27
CA GLN A 22 -6.23 16.74 -10.04
C GLN A 22 -6.87 17.38 -11.28
N ALA A 23 -7.21 16.55 -12.25
CA ALA A 23 -7.99 17.01 -13.39
C ALA A 23 -9.39 17.47 -12.92
N PRO A 24 -9.89 18.64 -13.37
CA PRO A 24 -11.24 19.09 -13.04
C PRO A 24 -12.28 18.02 -13.41
N GLY A 25 -13.09 17.59 -12.44
CA GLY A 25 -14.12 16.56 -12.63
C GLY A 25 -13.67 15.11 -12.40
N ALA A 26 -12.43 14.88 -11.95
CA ALA A 26 -11.98 13.55 -11.56
C ALA A 26 -12.81 13.00 -10.39
N ARG A 27 -13.30 11.75 -10.52
CA ARG A 27 -14.07 11.05 -9.48
C ARG A 27 -13.19 10.51 -8.35
N HIS A 28 -11.91 10.30 -8.62
CA HIS A 28 -10.94 9.70 -7.71
C HIS A 28 -9.64 10.51 -7.73
N SER A 29 -8.98 10.61 -6.57
CA SER A 29 -7.65 11.20 -6.48
C SER A 29 -6.62 10.32 -7.18
N SER A 30 -5.50 10.90 -7.59
CA SER A 30 -4.37 10.16 -8.19
C SER A 30 -3.81 9.09 -7.24
N LEU A 31 -3.90 9.32 -5.91
CA LEU A 31 -3.54 8.35 -4.89
C LEU A 31 -4.50 7.15 -4.91
N GLN A 32 -5.81 7.39 -5.01
CA GLN A 32 -6.81 6.33 -5.08
C GLN A 32 -6.66 5.51 -6.36
N LEU A 33 -6.44 6.16 -7.51
CA LEU A 33 -6.19 5.46 -8.78
C LEU A 33 -4.93 4.60 -8.71
N SER A 34 -3.86 5.11 -8.09
CA SER A 34 -2.62 4.36 -7.88
C SER A 34 -2.85 3.17 -6.95
N TYR A 35 -3.60 3.35 -5.87
CA TYR A 35 -3.98 2.27 -4.96
C TYR A 35 -4.74 1.17 -5.70
N ASP A 36 -5.80 1.52 -6.42
CA ASP A 36 -6.64 0.56 -7.14
C ASP A 36 -5.85 -0.19 -8.22
N HIS A 37 -5.00 0.52 -8.96
CA HIS A 37 -4.13 -0.09 -9.97
C HIS A 37 -3.19 -1.15 -9.35
N LYS A 38 -2.58 -0.86 -8.20
CA LYS A 38 -1.73 -1.80 -7.49
C LYS A 38 -2.51 -3.01 -6.99
N ILE A 39 -3.72 -2.82 -6.46
CA ILE A 39 -4.59 -3.93 -6.05
C ILE A 39 -4.94 -4.83 -7.25
N LEU A 40 -5.33 -4.24 -8.38
CA LEU A 40 -5.67 -4.96 -9.61
C LEU A 40 -4.48 -5.74 -10.16
N LYS A 41 -3.28 -5.14 -10.17
CA LYS A 41 -2.03 -5.78 -10.64
C LYS A 41 -1.77 -7.13 -9.98
N TYR A 42 -2.05 -7.26 -8.68
CA TYR A 42 -1.78 -8.50 -7.93
C TYR A 42 -3.00 -9.42 -7.79
N GLN A 43 -4.17 -9.01 -8.29
CA GLN A 43 -5.39 -9.82 -8.19
C GLN A 43 -5.24 -11.23 -8.79
N PRO A 44 -4.62 -11.42 -9.98
CA PRO A 44 -4.46 -12.77 -10.56
C PRO A 44 -3.59 -13.69 -9.69
N ILE A 45 -2.45 -13.18 -9.21
CA ILE A 45 -1.52 -13.95 -8.36
C ILE A 45 -2.16 -14.27 -7.01
N ALA A 46 -2.88 -13.31 -6.42
CA ALA A 46 -3.61 -13.54 -5.17
C ALA A 46 -4.71 -14.60 -5.33
N ALA A 47 -5.42 -14.62 -6.46
CA ALA A 47 -6.42 -15.64 -6.76
C ALA A 47 -5.80 -17.03 -6.87
N GLU A 48 -4.71 -17.17 -7.63
CA GLU A 48 -3.97 -18.42 -7.79
C GLU A 48 -3.45 -18.97 -6.44
N LEU A 49 -2.88 -18.11 -5.60
CA LEU A 49 -2.37 -18.52 -4.30
C LEU A 49 -3.49 -18.92 -3.32
N ARG A 50 -4.65 -18.24 -3.38
CA ARG A 50 -5.83 -18.65 -2.59
C ARG A 50 -6.32 -20.03 -2.99
N GLN A 51 -6.32 -20.37 -4.28
CA GLN A 51 -6.66 -21.72 -4.75
C GLN A 51 -5.68 -22.78 -4.21
N LYS A 52 -4.41 -22.41 -3.98
CA LYS A 52 -3.38 -23.24 -3.35
C LYS A 52 -3.47 -23.31 -1.82
N GLY A 53 -4.53 -22.76 -1.22
CA GLY A 53 -4.80 -22.82 0.22
C GLY A 53 -4.08 -21.77 1.06
N TRP A 54 -3.54 -20.71 0.44
CA TRP A 54 -2.92 -19.60 1.16
C TRP A 54 -3.95 -18.54 1.57
N ARG A 55 -3.72 -17.90 2.72
CA ARG A 55 -4.42 -16.67 3.10
C ARG A 55 -3.62 -15.48 2.57
N ILE A 56 -4.19 -14.75 1.61
CA ILE A 56 -3.51 -13.66 0.92
C ILE A 56 -4.12 -12.31 1.27
N GLN A 57 -3.29 -11.37 1.73
CA GLN A 57 -3.60 -9.96 1.81
C GLN A 57 -2.78 -9.21 0.75
N THR A 58 -3.45 -8.39 -0.07
CA THR A 58 -2.80 -7.47 -0.99
C THR A 58 -2.96 -6.07 -0.43
N ILE A 59 -1.86 -5.37 -0.20
CA ILE A 59 -1.85 -4.00 0.29
C ILE A 59 -1.07 -3.12 -0.69
N ALA A 60 -1.63 -1.94 -0.96
CA ALA A 60 -0.94 -0.89 -1.68
C ALA A 60 -0.64 0.24 -0.70
N ILE A 61 0.64 0.60 -0.60
CA ILE A 61 1.12 1.74 0.16
C ILE A 61 1.36 2.86 -0.85
N VAL A 62 0.64 3.96 -0.72
CA VAL A 62 0.67 5.02 -1.74
C VAL A 62 0.96 6.37 -1.12
N TYR A 63 1.97 7.05 -1.64
CA TYR A 63 2.34 8.41 -1.32
C TYR A 63 2.21 9.31 -2.55
N GLY A 64 1.87 10.58 -2.33
CA GLY A 64 2.03 11.63 -3.32
C GLY A 64 3.46 12.12 -3.38
N ALA A 65 3.87 12.62 -4.54
CA ALA A 65 5.18 13.22 -4.76
C ALA A 65 5.42 14.44 -3.85
N LEU A 66 4.36 15.13 -3.42
CA LEU A 66 4.43 16.25 -2.47
C LEU A 66 4.12 15.82 -1.02
N GLY A 67 4.29 14.54 -0.73
CA GLY A 67 4.18 13.99 0.62
C GLY A 67 2.76 13.67 1.08
N SER A 68 1.73 13.81 0.24
CA SER A 68 0.40 13.35 0.62
C SER A 68 0.39 11.84 0.86
N VAL A 69 -0.51 11.40 1.73
CA VAL A 69 -0.57 10.01 2.18
C VAL A 69 -1.93 9.44 1.86
N GLN A 70 -1.96 8.24 1.26
CA GLN A 70 -3.21 7.53 1.04
C GLN A 70 -3.77 7.08 2.40
N PRO A 71 -5.05 7.36 2.72
CA PRO A 71 -5.63 7.09 4.04
C PRO A 71 -5.52 5.63 4.53
N SER A 72 -5.39 4.67 3.62
CA SER A 72 -5.26 3.25 3.95
C SER A 72 -3.85 2.82 4.38
N ASN A 73 -2.82 3.65 4.21
CA ASN A 73 -1.44 3.29 4.54
C ASN A 73 -1.28 2.95 6.03
N PHE A 74 -1.81 3.78 6.92
CA PHE A 74 -1.74 3.54 8.37
C PHE A 74 -2.36 2.20 8.77
N LYS A 75 -3.49 1.83 8.16
CA LYS A 75 -4.13 0.53 8.36
C LYS A 75 -3.25 -0.61 7.84
N ALA A 76 -2.62 -0.43 6.68
CA ALA A 76 -1.71 -1.40 6.11
C ALA A 76 -0.50 -1.66 7.04
N TYR A 77 0.09 -0.61 7.62
CA TYR A 77 1.18 -0.73 8.59
C TYR A 77 0.79 -1.50 9.84
N THR A 78 -0.35 -1.16 10.43
CA THR A 78 -0.75 -1.68 11.73
C THR A 78 -1.42 -3.04 11.67
N GLU A 79 -2.22 -3.32 10.62
CA GLU A 79 -2.99 -4.56 10.53
C GLU A 79 -2.32 -5.64 9.67
N ALA A 80 -1.72 -5.26 8.54
CA ALA A 80 -1.11 -6.22 7.62
C ALA A 80 0.37 -6.44 7.94
N LEU A 81 1.11 -5.37 8.23
CA LEU A 81 2.54 -5.44 8.59
C LEU A 81 2.79 -5.53 10.10
N GLN A 82 1.73 -5.42 10.92
CA GLN A 82 1.76 -5.60 12.37
C GLN A 82 2.74 -4.67 13.12
N LEU A 83 2.99 -3.47 12.57
CA LEU A 83 3.76 -2.45 13.25
C LEU A 83 2.99 -1.88 14.44
N HIS A 84 3.70 -1.52 15.51
CA HIS A 84 3.08 -0.77 16.59
C HIS A 84 2.63 0.61 16.08
N LYS A 85 1.56 1.17 16.66
CA LYS A 85 1.00 2.46 16.21
C LYS A 85 2.03 3.60 16.20
N GLY A 86 2.92 3.65 17.19
CA GLY A 86 3.99 4.65 17.27
C GLY A 86 4.98 4.51 16.12
N GLU A 87 5.44 3.30 15.85
CA GLU A 87 6.35 2.98 14.74
C GLU A 87 5.71 3.25 13.39
N ALA A 88 4.44 2.86 13.21
CA ALA A 88 3.67 3.14 12.00
C ALA A 88 3.53 4.65 11.73
N HIS A 89 3.30 5.44 12.78
CA HIS A 89 3.20 6.89 12.64
C HIS A 89 4.54 7.54 12.30
N GLN A 90 5.63 7.12 12.97
CA GLN A 90 6.97 7.60 12.64
C GLN A 90 7.37 7.24 11.21
N LEU A 91 7.09 6.01 10.78
CA LEU A 91 7.35 5.57 9.42
C LEU A 91 6.55 6.40 8.40
N GLU A 92 5.27 6.66 8.67
CA GLU A 92 4.42 7.42 7.76
C GLU A 92 4.92 8.86 7.57
N LEU A 93 5.35 9.51 8.66
CA LEU A 93 5.95 10.84 8.62
C LEU A 93 7.29 10.84 7.86
N GLN A 94 8.17 9.87 8.13
CA GLN A 94 9.47 9.77 7.46
C GLN A 94 9.33 9.57 5.95
N LEU A 95 8.46 8.64 5.53
CA LEU A 95 8.25 8.35 4.12
C LEU A 95 7.53 9.49 3.39
N SER A 96 6.59 10.16 4.05
CA SER A 96 5.94 11.37 3.52
C SER A 96 6.97 12.49 3.30
N SER A 97 7.85 12.76 4.28
CA SER A 97 8.93 13.76 4.17
C SER A 97 9.90 13.41 3.03
N LEU A 98 10.32 12.15 2.96
CA LEU A 98 11.24 11.67 1.93
C LEU A 98 10.68 11.83 0.52
N CYS A 99 9.35 11.73 0.35
CA CYS A 99 8.71 12.01 -0.93
C CYS A 99 8.92 13.47 -1.34
N CYS A 100 8.80 14.43 -0.41
CA CYS A 100 9.04 15.85 -0.69
C CYS A 100 10.52 16.16 -0.97
N GLU A 101 11.44 15.58 -0.21
CA GLU A 101 12.88 15.89 -0.24
C GLU A 101 13.54 15.45 -1.56
N ASN A 102 13.12 14.30 -2.12
CA ASN A 102 13.70 13.78 -3.36
C ASN A 102 13.34 14.58 -4.63
N TRP A 103 12.49 15.61 -4.52
CA TRP A 103 12.12 16.49 -5.62
C TRP A 103 12.87 17.83 -5.66
N PHE A 104 13.63 18.17 -4.61
CA PHE A 104 14.47 19.37 -4.56
C PHE A 104 15.91 19.00 -4.17
N PRO A 105 16.70 18.43 -5.09
CA PRO A 105 18.09 18.11 -4.76
C PRO A 105 19.00 19.34 -4.66
N ASP A 106 18.56 20.53 -5.11
CA ASP A 106 19.44 21.70 -5.31
C ASP A 106 18.86 23.07 -4.84
N PHE A 107 18.11 23.11 -3.74
CA PHE A 107 17.84 24.37 -3.02
C PHE A 107 18.31 24.30 -1.57
#